data_AF-A0AAE2WHN0-F1
#
_entry.id   AF-A0AAE2WHN0-F1
#
_cell.length_a   1.000
_cell.length_b   1.000
_cell.length_c   1.000
_cell.angle_alpha   90.00
_cell.angle_beta   90.00
_cell.angle_gamma   90.00
#
_symmetry.space_group_name_H-M   'P 1'
#
loop_
_entity.id
_entity.type
_entity.pdbx_description
1 polymer ?
#
loop_
_entity_poly.entity_id
_entity_poly.type
_entity_poly.pdbx_seq_one_letter_code
_entity_poly.pdbx_strand_id
1 'polypeptide(L)'
;MNGILLGQVVRKRKTPQEKIAIIQQTMEPGMNVSHVARLHGIQPSLLFKWKKQYQEGSLTAVAAGEEVVPASELTAALKQVRELQRLLGKKTMEVESLKEAVEYGQSPKMDSARALVAKGWGIALVSRTMSVSRAQLSLRIKRSADWQDRRCNRRNDEADAEILSGILDIISDMPSYGYRRVWGILRKQRRTEGLPPVNAKRLYRIMNEHNLLLLHDKPERPTREHKGKIAVAESDMRWCSDGFEFGCDNGEKLRVTFALDCCDREAIDWAASTGGYDSSTVQDVMLGSVEKRFGDKLPDTAVQWLTDNGSAYTAHETRRFARELNLEPCTTAVSSPQSNGMAERFVKTMKEDYIAFMPKPDVRTALQNLAAAFTHYNENHPHSALGYLSPREYRQQRASLT
;
A
#
# COMPACT_ATOMS: atom_id res chain seq x y z
N MET A 1 -4.07 -117.15 -12.10
CA MET A 1 -2.65 -116.93 -11.72
C MET A 1 -2.57 -115.61 -10.99
N ASN A 2 -2.28 -115.66 -9.69
CA ASN A 2 -2.12 -114.49 -8.83
C ASN A 2 -0.80 -113.78 -9.16
N GLY A 3 -0.86 -112.48 -9.45
CA GLY A 3 0.29 -111.58 -9.52
C GLY A 3 0.13 -110.47 -8.47
N ILE A 4 0.90 -110.58 -7.39
CA ILE A 4 0.95 -109.63 -6.27
C ILE A 4 1.73 -108.39 -6.71
N LEU A 5 1.15 -107.19 -6.58
CA LEU A 5 1.89 -105.91 -6.61
C LEU A 5 1.81 -105.27 -5.22
N LEU A 6 2.82 -105.56 -4.41
CA LEU A 6 3.11 -104.93 -3.12
C LEU A 6 3.53 -103.47 -3.30
N GLY A 7 3.03 -102.58 -2.43
CA GLY A 7 3.75 -101.37 -2.02
C GLY A 7 2.95 -100.07 -2.00
N GLN A 8 2.32 -99.74 -0.87
CA GLN A 8 2.02 -98.34 -0.53
C GLN A 8 3.35 -97.59 -0.30
N VAL A 9 3.76 -96.73 -1.24
CA VAL A 9 4.94 -95.87 -1.05
C VAL A 9 4.56 -94.68 -0.18
N VAL A 10 4.91 -94.74 1.11
CA VAL A 10 4.84 -93.57 2.01
C VAL A 10 5.83 -92.51 1.49
N ARG A 11 5.32 -91.35 1.04
CA ARG A 11 6.17 -90.20 0.68
C ARG A 11 6.87 -89.67 1.93
N LYS A 12 8.14 -90.05 2.15
CA LYS A 12 9.00 -89.45 3.17
C LYS A 12 9.17 -87.96 2.89
N ARG A 13 8.58 -87.09 3.73
CA ARG A 13 8.79 -85.64 3.68
C ARG A 13 10.20 -85.33 4.18
N LYS A 14 11.01 -84.69 3.33
CA LYS A 14 12.37 -84.23 3.67
C LYS A 14 12.31 -82.88 4.40
N THR A 15 13.09 -82.72 5.45
CA THR A 15 13.17 -81.47 6.24
C THR A 15 13.84 -80.35 5.43
N PRO A 16 13.63 -79.06 5.79
CA PRO A 16 14.29 -77.95 5.10
C PRO A 16 15.83 -78.05 5.10
N GLN A 17 16.42 -78.52 6.21
CA GLN A 17 17.87 -78.72 6.33
C GLN A 17 18.37 -79.83 5.39
N GLU A 18 17.64 -80.95 5.30
CA GLU A 18 17.96 -82.04 4.37
C GLU A 18 17.90 -81.57 2.91
N LYS A 19 16.94 -80.72 2.54
CA LYS A 19 16.85 -80.18 1.17
C LYS A 19 18.04 -79.31 0.83
N ILE A 20 18.49 -78.45 1.75
CA ILE A 20 19.65 -77.58 1.53
C ILE A 20 20.93 -78.42 1.37
N ALA A 21 21.13 -79.44 2.21
CA ALA A 21 22.28 -80.34 2.11
C ALA A 21 22.32 -81.07 0.75
N ILE A 22 21.17 -81.57 0.27
CA ILE A 22 21.08 -82.23 -1.04
C ILE A 22 21.37 -81.24 -2.19
N ILE A 23 20.91 -79.99 -2.09
CA ILE A 23 21.20 -78.95 -3.09
C ILE A 23 22.69 -78.62 -3.10
N GLN A 24 23.33 -78.47 -1.94
CA GLN A 24 24.77 -78.20 -1.83
C GLN A 24 25.60 -79.34 -2.46
N GLN A 25 25.18 -80.59 -2.28
CA GLN A 25 25.82 -81.74 -2.93
C GLN A 25 25.74 -81.68 -4.47
N THR A 26 24.73 -81.00 -5.05
CA THR A 26 24.68 -80.75 -6.51
C THR A 26 25.61 -79.65 -7.00
N MET A 27 26.32 -78.96 -6.09
CA MET A 27 27.27 -77.89 -6.40
C MET A 27 28.73 -78.31 -6.25
N GLU A 28 28.98 -79.53 -5.76
CA GLU A 28 30.33 -80.10 -5.69
C GLU A 28 30.90 -80.41 -7.09
N PRO A 29 32.19 -80.17 -7.34
CA PRO A 29 32.82 -80.43 -8.65
C PRO A 29 32.66 -81.90 -9.08
N GLY A 30 32.12 -82.13 -10.27
CA GLY A 30 31.89 -83.48 -10.82
C GLY A 30 30.50 -84.07 -10.55
N MET A 31 29.68 -83.43 -9.72
CA MET A 31 28.30 -83.88 -9.44
C MET A 31 27.28 -83.21 -10.36
N ASN A 32 26.36 -84.00 -10.91
CA ASN A 32 25.22 -83.49 -11.69
C ASN A 32 23.89 -83.73 -10.97
N VAL A 33 22.88 -82.90 -11.28
CA VAL A 33 21.57 -82.92 -10.61
C VAL A 33 20.89 -84.28 -10.73
N SER A 34 21.02 -84.94 -11.87
CA SER A 34 20.43 -86.26 -12.14
C SER A 34 21.08 -87.39 -11.33
N HIS A 35 22.37 -87.29 -11.03
CA HIS A 35 23.11 -88.23 -10.21
C HIS A 35 22.74 -88.09 -8.73
N VAL A 36 22.74 -86.87 -8.20
CA VAL A 36 22.34 -86.58 -6.82
C VAL A 36 20.86 -86.90 -6.59
N ALA A 37 19.99 -86.61 -7.56
CA ALA A 37 18.57 -86.95 -7.50
C ALA A 37 18.34 -88.46 -7.37
N ARG A 38 19.10 -89.29 -8.11
CA ARG A 38 19.06 -90.76 -7.97
C ARG A 38 19.53 -91.23 -6.60
N LEU A 39 20.61 -90.64 -6.09
CA LEU A 39 21.19 -90.98 -4.79
C LEU A 39 20.22 -90.75 -3.62
N HIS A 40 19.37 -89.72 -3.73
CA HIS A 40 18.39 -89.33 -2.70
C HIS A 40 16.93 -89.75 -3.00
N GLY A 41 16.73 -90.50 -4.09
CA GLY A 41 15.40 -90.95 -4.54
C GLY A 41 14.44 -89.80 -4.85
N ILE A 42 14.94 -88.69 -5.43
CA ILE A 42 14.16 -87.50 -5.79
C ILE A 42 14.02 -87.45 -7.31
N GLN A 43 12.88 -86.94 -7.79
CA GLN A 43 12.71 -86.68 -9.22
C GLN A 43 13.65 -85.54 -9.67
N PRO A 44 14.46 -85.70 -10.72
CA PRO A 44 15.47 -84.71 -11.12
C PRO A 44 14.91 -83.32 -11.40
N SER A 45 13.69 -83.21 -11.96
CA SER A 45 13.01 -81.94 -12.22
C SER A 45 12.70 -81.15 -10.95
N LEU A 46 12.36 -81.84 -9.87
CA LEU A 46 12.09 -81.24 -8.56
C LEU A 46 13.38 -80.71 -7.93
N LEU A 47 14.47 -81.49 -7.99
CA LEU A 47 15.76 -81.06 -7.47
C LEU A 47 16.34 -79.89 -8.28
N PHE A 48 16.14 -79.88 -9.60
CA PHE A 48 16.53 -78.76 -10.45
C PHE A 48 15.79 -77.47 -10.08
N LYS A 49 14.47 -77.55 -9.83
CA LYS A 49 13.67 -76.41 -9.37
C LYS A 49 14.17 -75.89 -8.01
N TRP A 50 14.50 -76.79 -7.08
CA TRP A 50 15.08 -76.42 -5.78
C TRP A 50 16.45 -75.74 -5.92
N LYS A 51 17.34 -76.28 -6.76
CA LYS A 51 18.66 -75.69 -7.03
C LYS A 51 18.54 -74.29 -7.62
N LYS A 52 17.63 -74.09 -8.58
CA LYS A 52 17.38 -72.78 -9.21
C LYS A 52 16.89 -71.76 -8.19
N GLN A 53 15.90 -72.11 -7.36
CA GLN A 53 15.37 -71.23 -6.31
C GLN A 53 16.41 -70.88 -5.24
N TYR A 54 17.33 -71.81 -4.94
CA TYR A 54 18.44 -71.59 -4.02
C TYR A 54 19.48 -70.61 -4.59
N GLN A 55 19.81 -70.72 -5.89
CA GLN A 55 20.73 -69.79 -6.57
C GLN A 55 20.13 -68.38 -6.74
N GLU A 56 18.82 -68.27 -6.90
CA GLU A 56 18.09 -67.00 -7.00
C GLU A 56 17.85 -66.34 -5.61
N GLY A 57 18.35 -66.94 -4.52
CA GLY A 57 18.26 -66.38 -3.17
C GLY A 57 16.86 -66.41 -2.53
N SER A 58 15.92 -67.16 -3.11
CA SER A 58 14.49 -67.17 -2.75
C SER A 58 14.10 -68.29 -1.77
N LEU A 59 14.99 -68.65 -0.83
CA LEU A 59 14.72 -69.66 0.19
C LEU A 59 14.88 -69.08 1.60
N THR A 60 13.83 -68.41 2.08
CA THR A 60 13.55 -68.32 3.51
C THR A 60 12.14 -68.83 3.79
N ALA A 61 12.12 -69.94 4.54
CA ALA A 61 11.00 -70.61 5.20
C ALA A 61 9.85 -71.16 4.33
N VAL A 62 10.02 -72.44 3.96
CA VAL A 62 8.92 -73.41 3.88
C VAL A 62 8.35 -73.58 5.29
N ALA A 63 7.37 -72.76 5.64
CA ALA A 63 6.49 -72.98 6.80
C ALA A 63 5.04 -72.73 6.35
N ALA A 64 4.21 -73.76 6.51
CA ALA A 64 2.75 -73.69 6.57
C ALA A 64 2.00 -72.83 5.51
N GLY A 65 2.11 -73.16 4.22
CA GLY A 65 1.04 -72.85 3.24
C GLY A 65 0.66 -71.39 2.99
N GLU A 66 1.34 -70.41 3.56
CA GLU A 66 1.13 -68.99 3.29
C GLU A 66 1.87 -68.54 2.02
N GLU A 67 1.27 -67.59 1.30
CA GLU A 67 1.80 -67.03 0.06
C GLU A 67 3.15 -66.33 0.35
N VAL A 68 4.22 -66.85 -0.25
CA VAL A 68 5.59 -66.42 0.07
C VAL A 68 5.85 -65.06 -0.57
N VAL A 69 5.89 -64.02 0.26
CA VAL A 69 6.25 -62.66 -0.14
C VAL A 69 7.77 -62.61 -0.43
N PRO A 70 8.21 -62.13 -1.61
CA PRO A 70 9.62 -62.01 -1.95
C PRO A 70 10.43 -61.26 -0.89
N ALA A 71 11.67 -61.69 -0.62
CA ALA A 71 12.56 -61.02 0.34
C ALA A 71 12.80 -59.53 -0.01
N SER A 72 12.70 -59.17 -1.29
CA SER A 72 12.73 -57.80 -1.79
C SER A 72 11.52 -56.96 -1.34
N GLU A 73 10.34 -57.56 -1.22
CA GLU A 73 9.13 -56.89 -0.78
C GLU A 73 9.11 -56.70 0.74
N LEU A 74 9.58 -57.68 1.51
CA LEU A 74 9.76 -57.54 2.97
C LEU A 74 10.78 -56.43 3.31
N THR A 75 11.90 -56.38 2.58
CA THR A 75 12.90 -55.32 2.76
C THR A 75 12.38 -53.94 2.36
N ALA A 76 11.57 -53.85 1.28
CA ALA A 76 10.88 -52.62 0.90
C ALA A 76 9.86 -52.17 1.97
N ALA A 77 9.06 -53.09 2.51
CA ALA A 77 8.09 -52.82 3.56
C ALA A 77 8.78 -52.34 4.86
N LEU A 78 9.86 -52.99 5.29
CA LEU A 78 10.64 -52.55 6.46
C LEU A 78 11.27 -51.17 6.26
N LYS A 79 11.67 -50.82 5.03
CA LYS A 79 12.15 -49.48 4.69
C LYS A 79 11.03 -48.44 4.76
N GLN A 80 9.84 -48.78 4.27
CA GLN A 80 8.65 -47.92 4.39
C GLN A 80 8.24 -47.72 5.84
N VAL A 81 8.25 -48.77 6.67
CA VAL A 81 7.94 -48.65 8.11
C VAL A 81 8.91 -47.70 8.80
N ARG A 82 10.22 -47.79 8.52
CA ARG A 82 11.20 -46.84 9.06
C ARG A 82 10.95 -45.40 8.60
N GLU A 83 10.59 -45.20 7.33
CA GLU A 83 10.28 -43.88 6.80
C GLU A 83 9.00 -43.29 7.42
N LEU A 84 7.96 -44.11 7.57
CA LEU A 84 6.72 -43.72 8.24
C LEU A 84 6.95 -43.39 9.72
N GLN A 85 7.74 -44.18 10.43
CA GLN A 85 8.15 -43.88 11.81
C GLN A 85 8.90 -42.55 11.91
N ARG A 86 9.79 -42.26 10.95
CA ARG A 86 10.51 -40.97 10.86
C ARG A 86 9.56 -39.80 10.62
N LEU A 87 8.62 -39.94 9.68
CA LEU A 87 7.62 -38.91 9.38
C LEU A 87 6.67 -38.68 10.54
N LEU A 88 6.23 -39.75 11.21
CA LEU A 88 5.38 -39.67 12.40
C LEU A 88 6.09 -38.92 13.52
N GLY A 89 7.33 -39.27 13.85
CA GLY A 89 8.12 -38.55 14.85
C GLY A 89 8.27 -37.06 14.53
N LYS A 90 8.51 -36.70 13.25
CA LYS A 90 8.57 -35.29 12.82
C LYS A 90 7.23 -34.58 13.01
N LYS A 91 6.12 -35.22 12.69
CA LYS A 91 4.77 -34.65 12.83
C LYS A 91 4.35 -34.51 14.30
N THR A 92 4.71 -35.46 15.15
CA THR A 92 4.47 -35.37 16.60
C THR A 92 5.15 -34.14 17.19
N MET A 93 6.43 -33.92 16.86
CA MET A 93 7.18 -32.73 17.31
C MET A 93 6.56 -31.41 16.80
N GLU A 94 6.07 -31.38 15.56
CA GLU A 94 5.36 -30.20 15.02
C GLU A 94 4.09 -29.90 15.83
N VAL A 95 3.28 -30.93 16.10
CA VAL A 95 2.02 -30.78 16.87
C VAL A 95 2.26 -30.32 18.30
N GLU A 96 3.26 -30.88 18.99
CA GLU A 96 3.62 -30.44 20.34
C GLU A 96 4.05 -28.97 20.37
N SER A 97 4.91 -28.56 19.43
CA SER A 97 5.33 -27.16 19.33
C SER A 97 4.16 -26.20 19.04
N LEU A 98 3.16 -26.63 18.26
CA LEU A 98 1.96 -25.84 18.00
C LEU A 98 1.04 -25.75 19.22
N LYS A 99 0.88 -26.84 19.97
CA LYS A 99 0.09 -26.82 21.22
C LYS A 99 0.67 -25.82 22.22
N GLU A 100 1.99 -25.81 22.40
CA GLU A 100 2.65 -24.81 23.25
C GLU A 100 2.58 -23.40 22.66
N ALA A 101 2.64 -23.26 21.32
CA ALA A 101 2.47 -21.95 20.67
C ALA A 101 1.10 -21.33 20.96
N VAL A 102 0.05 -22.15 21.07
CA VAL A 102 -1.33 -21.71 21.36
C VAL A 102 -1.46 -21.13 22.77
N GLU A 103 -0.66 -21.58 23.75
CA GLU A 103 -0.60 -20.96 25.08
C GLU A 103 -0.18 -19.47 25.00
N TYR A 104 0.59 -19.11 23.97
CA TYR A 104 1.02 -17.74 23.68
C TYR A 104 0.08 -17.00 22.70
N GLY A 105 -1.14 -17.52 22.48
CA GLY A 105 -2.05 -17.15 21.39
C GLY A 105 -2.53 -15.69 21.33
N GLN A 106 -2.17 -14.86 22.30
CA GLN A 106 -2.45 -13.41 22.31
C GLN A 106 -1.25 -12.54 21.88
N SER A 107 -0.07 -13.14 21.71
CA SER A 107 1.15 -12.41 21.32
C SER A 107 1.41 -12.48 19.80
N PRO A 108 2.12 -11.50 19.23
CA PRO A 108 2.59 -11.59 17.85
C PRO A 108 3.39 -12.88 17.61
N LYS A 109 3.19 -13.50 16.43
CA LYS A 109 3.78 -14.81 16.05
C LYS A 109 5.29 -14.93 16.31
N MET A 110 6.02 -13.83 16.15
CA MET A 110 7.48 -13.77 16.36
C MET A 110 7.86 -13.84 17.85
N ASP A 111 7.01 -13.34 18.74
CA ASP A 111 7.28 -13.35 20.18
C ASP A 111 6.93 -14.71 20.78
N SER A 112 5.85 -15.36 20.32
CA SER A 112 5.55 -16.77 20.63
C SER A 112 6.69 -17.69 20.16
N ALA A 113 7.23 -17.45 18.95
CA ALA A 113 8.39 -18.20 18.45
C ALA A 113 9.65 -18.02 19.30
N ARG A 114 9.89 -16.84 19.87
CA ARG A 114 11.01 -16.62 20.81
C ARG A 114 10.79 -17.37 22.12
N ALA A 115 9.57 -17.37 22.65
CA ALA A 115 9.24 -18.06 23.88
C ALA A 115 9.42 -19.58 23.76
N LEU A 116 9.02 -20.18 22.63
CA LEU A 116 9.27 -21.59 22.35
C LEU A 116 10.77 -21.92 22.33
N VAL A 117 11.60 -21.08 21.69
CA VAL A 117 13.05 -21.31 21.70
C VAL A 117 13.63 -21.15 23.10
N ALA A 118 13.14 -20.20 23.91
CA ALA A 118 13.55 -20.04 25.30
C ALA A 118 13.17 -21.26 26.17
N LYS A 119 12.06 -21.94 25.86
CA LYS A 119 11.66 -23.22 26.47
C LYS A 119 12.48 -24.44 26.01
N GLY A 120 13.43 -24.26 25.08
CA GLY A 120 14.35 -25.30 24.63
C GLY A 120 14.05 -25.87 23.24
N TRP A 121 13.02 -25.37 22.54
CA TRP A 121 12.72 -25.82 21.18
C TRP A 121 13.79 -25.35 20.17
N GLY A 122 14.18 -26.23 19.25
CA GLY A 122 15.16 -25.90 18.22
C GLY A 122 14.68 -24.81 17.25
N ILE A 123 15.50 -23.79 17.01
CA ILE A 123 15.20 -22.65 16.11
C ILE A 123 14.70 -23.10 14.73
N ALA A 124 15.28 -24.17 14.18
CA ALA A 124 14.91 -24.70 12.86
C ALA A 124 13.49 -25.31 12.85
N LEU A 125 13.09 -25.96 13.93
CA LEU A 125 11.77 -26.56 14.08
C LEU A 125 10.74 -25.46 14.27
N VAL A 126 10.95 -24.56 15.24
CA VAL A 126 10.04 -23.44 15.52
C VAL A 126 9.84 -22.55 14.29
N SER A 127 10.91 -22.22 13.56
CA SER A 127 10.82 -21.40 12.35
C SER A 127 9.93 -22.04 11.27
N ARG A 128 10.05 -23.35 11.04
CA ARG A 128 9.21 -24.07 10.07
C ARG A 128 7.77 -24.17 10.55
N THR A 129 7.56 -24.60 11.80
CA THR A 129 6.23 -24.83 12.36
C THR A 129 5.43 -23.54 12.49
N MET A 130 6.06 -22.46 12.96
CA MET A 130 5.44 -21.14 13.11
C MET A 130 5.54 -20.31 11.82
N SER A 131 6.10 -20.82 10.72
CA SER A 131 6.31 -20.07 9.47
C SER A 131 6.91 -18.66 9.70
N VAL A 132 7.91 -18.56 10.58
CA VAL A 132 8.64 -17.32 10.86
C VAL A 132 10.04 -17.39 10.27
N SER A 133 10.60 -16.25 9.85
CA SER A 133 11.96 -16.20 9.30
C SER A 133 12.99 -16.70 10.32
N ARG A 134 13.73 -17.75 9.95
CA ARG A 134 14.82 -18.32 10.77
C ARG A 134 15.89 -17.28 11.11
N ALA A 135 16.27 -16.45 10.12
CA ALA A 135 17.28 -15.42 10.29
C ALA A 135 16.81 -14.35 11.27
N GLN A 136 15.56 -13.90 11.15
CA GLN A 136 14.98 -12.90 12.05
C GLN A 136 14.78 -13.44 13.47
N LEU A 137 14.33 -14.69 13.61
CA LEU A 137 14.20 -15.35 14.91
C LEU A 137 15.56 -15.49 15.60
N SER A 138 16.57 -15.98 14.88
CA SER A 138 17.94 -16.08 15.40
C SER A 138 18.51 -14.72 15.80
N LEU A 139 18.28 -13.67 15.00
CA LEU A 139 18.72 -12.32 15.31
C LEU A 139 18.01 -11.78 16.55
N ARG A 140 16.71 -12.03 16.71
CA ARG A 140 15.93 -11.58 17.86
C ARG A 140 16.29 -12.29 19.18
N ILE A 141 16.68 -13.55 19.13
CA ILE A 141 17.13 -14.33 20.30
C ILE A 141 18.51 -13.85 20.78
N LYS A 142 19.41 -13.51 19.85
CA LYS A 142 20.78 -13.05 20.16
C LYS A 142 20.87 -11.58 20.58
N ARG A 143 19.76 -10.85 20.59
CA ARG A 143 19.72 -9.46 21.08
C ARG A 143 19.99 -9.46 22.58
N SER A 144 20.80 -8.51 23.05
CA SER A 144 20.94 -8.26 24.48
C SER A 144 19.58 -7.87 25.10
N ALA A 145 19.42 -8.07 26.41
CA ALA A 145 18.25 -7.60 27.13
C ALA A 145 18.06 -6.08 26.98
N ASP A 146 19.17 -5.35 26.83
CA ASP A 146 19.21 -3.88 26.65
C ASP A 146 19.01 -3.45 25.19
N TRP A 147 18.80 -4.39 24.27
CA TRP A 147 18.59 -4.06 22.87
C TRP A 147 17.26 -3.32 22.70
N GLN A 148 17.32 -2.11 22.16
CA GLN A 148 16.15 -1.31 21.82
C GLN A 148 16.01 -1.20 20.31
N ASP A 149 14.78 -1.41 19.79
CA ASP A 149 14.48 -1.11 18.39
C ASP A 149 14.51 0.42 18.22
N ARG A 150 15.60 0.94 17.65
CA ARG A 150 15.76 2.37 17.37
C ARG A 150 14.70 2.92 16.40
N ARG A 151 13.89 2.06 15.76
CA ARG A 151 12.72 2.47 14.95
C ARG A 151 11.47 2.72 15.78
N CYS A 152 11.39 2.15 16.98
CA CYS A 152 10.21 2.24 17.85
C CYS A 152 10.30 3.37 18.87
N ASN A 153 11.51 3.85 19.19
CA ASN A 153 11.67 4.88 20.21
C ASN A 153 12.52 6.06 19.75
N ARG A 154 11.83 7.10 19.29
CA ARG A 154 12.28 8.50 19.24
C ARG A 154 11.04 9.42 19.19
N ARG A 155 10.04 9.13 20.04
CA ARG A 155 9.05 10.16 20.36
C ARG A 155 9.76 11.15 21.26
N ASN A 156 9.88 12.37 20.79
CA ASN A 156 10.37 13.47 21.60
C ASN A 156 9.13 14.31 21.88
N ASP A 157 8.54 14.08 23.05
CA ASP A 157 7.27 14.69 23.44
C ASP A 157 7.40 16.21 23.55
N GLU A 158 8.56 16.72 23.97
CA GLU A 158 8.88 18.16 23.99
C GLU A 158 8.88 18.74 22.57
N ALA A 159 9.52 18.06 21.62
CA ALA A 159 9.52 18.48 20.21
C ALA A 159 8.16 18.31 19.53
N ASP A 160 7.33 17.36 19.98
CA ASP A 160 5.95 17.23 19.51
C ASP A 160 5.08 18.36 20.09
N ALA A 161 5.32 18.80 21.34
CA ALA A 161 4.64 19.92 21.96
C ALA A 161 4.96 21.26 21.27
N GLU A 162 6.22 21.49 20.85
CA GLU A 162 6.59 22.65 20.03
C GLU A 162 5.80 22.66 18.70
N ILE A 163 5.75 21.51 18.02
CA ILE A 163 5.00 21.37 16.76
C ILE A 163 3.51 21.58 17.00
N LEU A 164 2.96 21.07 18.12
CA LEU A 164 1.57 21.27 18.49
C LEU A 164 1.26 22.76 18.69
N SER A 165 2.13 23.52 19.36
CA SER A 165 1.96 24.98 19.51
C SER A 165 1.84 25.65 18.16
N GLY A 166 2.77 25.39 17.24
CA GLY A 166 2.71 25.96 15.88
C GLY A 166 1.48 25.51 15.09
N ILE A 167 0.99 24.28 15.30
CA ILE A 167 -0.27 23.81 14.72
C ILE A 167 -1.45 24.63 15.26
N LEU A 168 -1.51 24.88 16.57
CA LEU A 168 -2.58 25.63 17.21
C LEU A 168 -2.60 27.09 16.72
N ASP A 169 -1.44 27.73 16.57
CA ASP A 169 -1.32 29.09 16.04
C ASP A 169 -1.84 29.18 14.59
N ILE A 170 -1.56 28.18 13.75
CA ILE A 170 -2.07 28.14 12.38
C ILE A 170 -3.59 27.92 12.37
N ILE A 171 -4.12 27.08 13.25
CA ILE A 171 -5.55 26.75 13.31
C ILE A 171 -6.35 27.91 13.91
N SER A 172 -5.79 28.69 14.85
CA SER A 172 -6.45 29.87 15.38
C SER A 172 -6.71 30.91 14.30
N ASP A 173 -5.77 31.06 13.37
CA ASP A 173 -5.91 31.97 12.24
C ASP A 173 -6.78 31.39 11.12
N MET A 174 -6.62 30.09 10.83
CA MET A 174 -7.33 29.40 9.76
C MET A 174 -8.03 28.11 10.24
N PRO A 175 -9.22 28.22 10.89
CA PRO A 175 -9.88 27.08 11.53
C PRO A 175 -10.32 25.97 10.56
N SER A 176 -10.53 26.30 9.29
CA SER A 176 -10.93 25.33 8.26
C SER A 176 -9.77 24.51 7.70
N TYR A 177 -8.52 24.72 8.14
CA TYR A 177 -7.36 24.06 7.53
C TYR A 177 -7.18 22.62 8.01
N GLY A 178 -7.31 21.67 7.08
CA GLY A 178 -6.95 20.29 7.35
C GLY A 178 -5.43 20.09 7.43
N TYR A 179 -5.00 18.94 7.97
CA TYR A 179 -3.59 18.66 8.29
C TYR A 179 -2.60 18.90 7.15
N ARG A 180 -2.99 18.69 5.88
CA ARG A 180 -2.11 18.92 4.73
C ARG A 180 -1.83 20.40 4.49
N ARG A 181 -2.82 21.27 4.74
CA ARG A 181 -2.66 22.73 4.63
C ARG A 181 -1.84 23.26 5.81
N VAL A 182 -2.16 22.83 7.03
CA VAL A 182 -1.35 23.13 8.22
C VAL A 182 0.11 22.71 8.01
N TRP A 183 0.34 21.51 7.46
CA TRP A 183 1.68 21.06 7.10
C TRP A 183 2.38 21.95 6.07
N GLY A 184 1.67 22.46 5.07
CA GLY A 184 2.21 23.40 4.08
C GLY A 184 2.70 24.70 4.74
N ILE A 185 1.85 25.31 5.58
CA ILE A 185 2.20 26.53 6.34
C ILE A 185 3.38 26.29 7.28
N LEU A 186 3.32 25.23 8.09
CA LEU A 186 4.39 24.94 9.06
C LEU A 186 5.72 24.65 8.35
N ARG A 187 5.68 23.99 7.20
CA ARG A 187 6.87 23.74 6.38
C ARG A 187 7.47 25.06 5.85
N LYS A 188 6.63 26.02 5.45
CA LYS A 188 7.07 27.37 5.06
C LYS A 188 7.72 28.10 6.23
N GLN A 189 7.05 28.18 7.38
CA GLN A 189 7.57 28.85 8.59
C GLN A 189 8.93 28.29 8.99
N ARG A 190 9.05 26.95 9.13
CA ARG A 190 10.31 26.31 9.50
C ARG A 190 11.41 26.52 8.47
N ARG A 191 11.10 26.57 7.18
CA ARG A 191 12.08 26.90 6.13
C ARG A 191 12.62 28.32 6.32
N THR A 192 11.76 29.29 6.61
CA THR A 192 12.15 30.68 6.86
C THR A 192 13.03 30.81 8.11
N GLU A 193 12.75 30.02 9.14
CA GLU A 193 13.51 29.97 10.40
C GLU A 193 14.80 29.12 10.31
N GLY A 194 15.08 28.49 9.17
CA GLY A 194 16.23 27.60 9.00
C GLY A 194 16.11 26.27 9.76
N LEU A 195 14.91 25.90 10.19
CA LEU A 195 14.61 24.67 10.92
C LEU A 195 14.33 23.50 9.96
N PRO A 196 14.58 22.24 10.38
CA PRO A 196 14.29 21.08 9.56
C PRO A 196 12.77 20.90 9.34
N PRO A 197 12.35 20.42 8.15
CA PRO A 197 10.94 20.22 7.84
C PRO A 197 10.33 19.09 8.66
N VAL A 198 9.07 19.27 9.07
CA VAL A 198 8.31 18.24 9.78
C VAL A 198 7.70 17.27 8.77
N ASN A 199 7.76 15.97 9.07
CA ASN A 199 7.11 14.95 8.24
C ASN A 199 5.57 15.06 8.36
N ALA A 200 4.85 15.08 7.24
CA ALA A 200 3.40 15.16 7.22
C ALA A 200 2.69 14.05 8.03
N LYS A 201 3.28 12.85 8.12
CA LYS A 201 2.75 11.75 8.96
C LYS A 201 2.89 12.05 10.45
N ARG A 202 3.97 12.73 10.86
CA ARG A 202 4.17 13.16 12.24
C ARG A 202 3.13 14.21 12.61
N LEU A 203 2.91 15.20 11.73
CA LEU A 203 1.89 16.23 11.92
C LEU A 203 0.48 15.65 11.97
N TYR A 204 0.14 14.74 11.06
CA TYR A 204 -1.15 14.03 11.08
C TYR A 204 -1.37 13.31 12.42
N ARG A 205 -0.35 12.59 12.91
CA ARG A 205 -0.43 11.87 14.19
C ARG A 205 -0.69 12.85 15.34
N ILE A 206 0.08 13.93 15.44
CA ILE A 206 -0.08 14.94 16.50
C ILE A 206 -1.50 15.53 16.44
N MET A 207 -1.97 15.95 15.27
CA MET A 207 -3.34 16.48 15.13
C MET A 207 -4.40 15.45 15.50
N ASN A 208 -4.22 14.18 15.15
CA ASN A 208 -5.15 13.11 15.50
C ASN A 208 -5.18 12.84 17.01
N GLU A 209 -4.02 12.76 17.66
CA GLU A 209 -3.88 12.54 19.11
C GLU A 209 -4.54 13.68 19.93
N HIS A 210 -4.56 14.90 19.37
CA HIS A 210 -5.17 16.08 19.99
C HIS A 210 -6.58 16.43 19.47
N ASN A 211 -7.23 15.55 18.69
CA ASN A 211 -8.57 15.78 18.11
C ASN A 211 -8.71 17.05 17.25
N LEU A 212 -7.63 17.45 16.57
CA LEU A 212 -7.57 18.65 15.72
C LEU A 212 -7.85 18.34 14.24
N LEU A 213 -8.21 17.10 13.88
CA LEU A 213 -8.58 16.75 12.52
C LEU A 213 -10.01 17.21 12.21
N LEU A 214 -10.20 17.82 11.04
CA LEU A 214 -11.53 18.20 10.56
C LEU A 214 -12.40 16.96 10.34
N LEU A 215 -13.64 17.03 10.81
CA LEU A 215 -14.64 16.00 10.54
C LEU A 215 -14.88 15.89 9.03
N HIS A 216 -14.73 14.67 8.52
CA HIS A 216 -14.89 14.36 7.10
C HIS A 216 -16.30 13.85 6.81
N ASP A 217 -17.32 14.68 7.01
CA ASP A 217 -18.66 14.40 6.48
C ASP A 217 -18.74 14.95 5.05
N LYS A 218 -18.10 14.26 4.11
CA LYS A 218 -18.29 14.53 2.68
C LYS A 218 -19.14 13.41 2.07
N PRO A 219 -20.38 13.72 1.62
CA PRO A 219 -21.12 12.75 0.80
C PRO A 219 -20.31 12.44 -0.45
N GLU A 220 -20.29 11.16 -0.85
CA GLU A 220 -19.72 10.72 -2.12
C GLU A 220 -20.39 11.49 -3.25
N ARG A 221 -19.59 12.28 -3.98
CA ARG A 221 -20.06 12.95 -5.20
C ARG A 221 -19.66 12.09 -6.38
N PRO A 222 -20.56 11.84 -7.34
CA PRO A 222 -20.20 11.11 -8.55
C PRO A 222 -19.06 11.84 -9.28
N THR A 223 -17.92 11.16 -9.41
CA THR A 223 -16.79 11.59 -10.24
C THR A 223 -17.20 11.47 -11.70
N ARG A 224 -17.62 12.57 -12.30
CA ARG A 224 -17.66 12.66 -13.75
C ARG A 224 -16.21 12.82 -14.26
N GLU A 225 -15.76 11.91 -15.10
CA GLU A 225 -14.47 12.04 -15.79
C GLU A 225 -14.56 13.18 -16.79
N HIS A 226 -13.63 14.13 -16.69
CA HIS A 226 -13.57 15.29 -17.58
C HIS A 226 -12.19 15.40 -18.20
N LYS A 227 -12.16 15.65 -19.52
CA LYS A 227 -10.92 15.79 -20.31
C LYS A 227 -10.37 17.23 -20.35
N GLY A 228 -11.06 18.20 -19.76
CA GLY A 228 -10.64 19.61 -19.80
C GLY A 228 -9.53 19.91 -18.80
N LYS A 229 -8.33 20.24 -19.28
CA LYS A 229 -7.27 20.85 -18.46
C LYS A 229 -7.38 22.37 -18.57
N ILE A 230 -7.94 23.00 -17.54
CA ILE A 230 -7.97 24.47 -17.43
C ILE A 230 -6.57 25.00 -17.08
N ALA A 231 -5.80 24.22 -16.32
CA ALA A 231 -4.46 24.57 -15.89
C ALA A 231 -3.52 24.69 -17.09
N VAL A 232 -2.80 25.79 -17.13
CA VAL A 232 -1.78 26.08 -18.14
C VAL A 232 -0.38 25.91 -17.55
N ALA A 233 0.61 25.71 -18.41
CA ALA A 233 1.96 25.37 -18.00
C ALA A 233 2.76 26.58 -17.50
N GLU A 234 2.46 27.78 -17.99
CA GLU A 234 3.17 29.02 -17.68
C GLU A 234 2.21 30.07 -17.15
N SER A 235 2.74 30.96 -16.30
CA SER A 235 1.99 32.10 -15.77
C SER A 235 1.62 33.02 -16.91
N ASP A 236 0.49 33.70 -16.78
CA ASP A 236 0.01 34.69 -17.73
C ASP A 236 -0.33 34.14 -19.13
N MET A 237 -0.47 32.82 -19.29
CA MET A 237 -1.06 32.23 -20.51
C MET A 237 -2.60 32.27 -20.50
N ARG A 238 -3.20 32.13 -19.32
CA ARG A 238 -4.65 32.11 -19.13
C ARG A 238 -5.02 32.58 -17.75
N TRP A 239 -5.88 33.58 -17.70
CA TRP A 239 -6.55 34.05 -16.51
C TRP A 239 -8.01 33.61 -16.55
N CYS A 240 -8.57 33.25 -15.40
CA CYS A 240 -10.00 33.00 -15.26
C CYS A 240 -10.64 34.05 -14.35
N SER A 241 -11.86 34.46 -14.69
CA SER A 241 -12.65 35.40 -13.90
C SER A 241 -14.03 34.84 -13.61
N ASP A 242 -14.55 35.19 -12.43
CA ASP A 242 -15.89 34.87 -11.97
C ASP A 242 -16.31 35.87 -10.88
N GLY A 243 -17.56 35.78 -10.42
CA GLY A 243 -18.10 36.60 -9.35
C GLY A 243 -18.66 35.78 -8.19
N PHE A 244 -18.65 36.36 -6.99
CA PHE A 244 -19.37 35.78 -5.86
C PHE A 244 -20.01 36.84 -4.95
N GLU A 245 -21.15 36.48 -4.35
CA GLU A 245 -21.87 37.32 -3.40
C GLU A 245 -21.75 36.76 -1.97
N PHE A 246 -21.65 37.65 -0.98
CA PHE A 246 -21.85 37.36 0.44
C PHE A 246 -22.51 38.55 1.17
N GLY A 247 -23.18 38.26 2.30
CA GLY A 247 -23.86 39.28 3.11
C GLY A 247 -23.05 39.74 4.31
N CYS A 248 -23.21 41.01 4.67
CA CYS A 248 -22.77 41.61 5.93
C CYS A 248 -23.84 41.40 7.02
N ASP A 249 -23.43 41.55 8.28
CA ASP A 249 -24.32 41.30 9.43
C ASP A 249 -25.43 42.36 9.54
N ASN A 250 -25.22 43.57 8.98
CA ASN A 250 -26.23 44.62 8.85
C ASN A 250 -27.24 44.40 7.70
N GLY A 251 -27.13 43.28 6.95
CA GLY A 251 -28.03 42.91 5.86
C GLY A 251 -27.61 43.42 4.47
N GLU A 252 -26.60 44.28 4.38
CA GLU A 252 -26.02 44.68 3.09
C GLU A 252 -25.33 43.49 2.40
N LYS A 253 -25.23 43.55 1.08
CA LYS A 253 -24.60 42.50 0.28
C LYS A 253 -23.42 43.06 -0.51
N LEU A 254 -22.34 42.29 -0.54
CA LEU A 254 -21.18 42.55 -1.37
C LEU A 254 -21.09 41.52 -2.48
N ARG A 255 -20.92 42.03 -3.70
CA ARG A 255 -20.61 41.24 -4.89
C ARG A 255 -19.17 41.51 -5.27
N VAL A 256 -18.40 40.44 -5.41
CA VAL A 256 -16.97 40.49 -5.69
C VAL A 256 -16.73 39.89 -7.06
N THR A 257 -15.99 40.59 -7.91
CA THR A 257 -15.46 40.09 -9.18
C THR A 257 -13.95 39.97 -9.04
N PHE A 258 -13.35 38.92 -9.57
CA PHE A 258 -11.90 38.69 -9.42
C PHE A 258 -11.28 38.13 -10.70
N ALA A 259 -9.98 38.34 -10.86
CA ALA A 259 -9.13 37.67 -11.84
C ALA A 259 -8.15 36.73 -11.14
N LEU A 260 -8.01 35.51 -11.67
CA LEU A 260 -7.13 34.48 -11.12
C LEU A 260 -6.27 33.88 -12.23
N ASP A 261 -4.96 33.75 -12.00
CA ASP A 261 -4.08 33.06 -12.94
C ASP A 261 -4.25 31.53 -12.87
N CYS A 262 -4.37 30.88 -14.02
CA CYS A 262 -4.65 29.44 -14.11
C CYS A 262 -3.41 28.54 -13.92
N CYS A 263 -2.20 29.11 -13.87
CA CYS A 263 -0.96 28.41 -13.59
C CYS A 263 -0.57 28.56 -12.11
N ASP A 264 -0.29 29.79 -11.68
CA ASP A 264 0.26 30.10 -10.36
C ASP A 264 -0.80 30.29 -9.27
N ARG A 265 -2.09 30.35 -9.64
CA ARG A 265 -3.23 30.51 -8.71
C ARG A 265 -3.26 31.86 -8.00
N GLU A 266 -2.52 32.86 -8.43
CA GLU A 266 -2.59 34.19 -7.82
C GLU A 266 -3.93 34.82 -8.17
N ALA A 267 -4.63 35.32 -7.16
CA ALA A 267 -5.75 36.23 -7.34
C ALA A 267 -5.16 37.61 -7.67
N ILE A 268 -5.07 37.91 -8.95
CA ILE A 268 -4.32 39.04 -9.50
C ILE A 268 -4.95 40.35 -9.05
N ASP A 269 -6.26 40.45 -9.29
CA ASP A 269 -7.05 41.59 -8.88
C ASP A 269 -8.48 41.21 -8.54
N TRP A 270 -9.15 42.10 -7.82
CA TRP A 270 -10.55 41.98 -7.46
C TRP A 270 -11.17 43.36 -7.24
N ALA A 271 -12.46 43.45 -7.50
CA ALA A 271 -13.27 44.62 -7.19
C ALA A 271 -14.57 44.15 -6.53
N ALA A 272 -15.12 44.98 -5.66
CA ALA A 272 -16.34 44.66 -4.95
C ALA A 272 -17.30 45.85 -4.95
N SER A 273 -18.59 45.55 -5.13
CA SER A 273 -19.65 46.56 -5.14
C SER A 273 -20.87 46.07 -4.35
N THR A 274 -21.68 47.03 -3.89
CA THR A 274 -23.01 46.78 -3.33
C THR A 274 -24.10 46.75 -4.43
N GLY A 275 -23.75 47.23 -5.64
CA GLY A 275 -24.58 47.22 -6.84
C GLY A 275 -24.61 45.87 -7.55
N GLY A 276 -25.16 45.83 -8.76
CA GLY A 276 -25.22 44.62 -9.60
C GLY A 276 -23.85 44.18 -10.13
N TYR A 277 -23.81 42.98 -10.75
CA TYR A 277 -22.67 42.59 -11.59
C TYR A 277 -22.73 43.40 -12.90
N ASP A 278 -22.00 44.51 -12.94
CA ASP A 278 -21.93 45.39 -14.11
C ASP A 278 -20.66 45.16 -14.93
N SER A 279 -20.71 45.60 -16.19
CA SER A 279 -19.57 45.49 -17.11
C SER A 279 -18.40 46.39 -16.69
N SER A 280 -18.66 47.52 -16.03
CA SER A 280 -17.63 48.42 -15.49
C SER A 280 -16.74 47.74 -14.46
N THR A 281 -17.32 47.05 -13.46
CA THR A 281 -16.51 46.34 -12.45
C THR A 281 -15.63 45.27 -13.11
N VAL A 282 -16.13 44.58 -14.13
CA VAL A 282 -15.33 43.58 -14.88
C VAL A 282 -14.18 44.25 -15.62
N GLN A 283 -14.42 45.39 -16.27
CA GLN A 283 -13.38 46.15 -16.98
C GLN A 283 -12.32 46.69 -16.00
N ASP A 284 -12.72 47.20 -14.84
CA ASP A 284 -11.80 47.66 -13.80
C ASP A 284 -10.87 46.51 -13.35
N VAL A 285 -11.42 45.32 -13.11
CA VAL A 285 -10.64 44.13 -12.75
C VAL A 285 -9.70 43.69 -13.88
N MET A 286 -10.13 43.76 -15.15
CA MET A 286 -9.26 43.47 -16.29
C MET A 286 -8.06 44.43 -16.34
N LEU A 287 -8.32 45.73 -16.26
CA LEU A 287 -7.29 46.76 -16.30
C LEU A 287 -6.33 46.64 -15.12
N GLY A 288 -6.85 46.59 -13.90
CA GLY A 288 -6.02 46.48 -12.70
C GLY A 288 -5.23 45.16 -12.63
N SER A 289 -5.74 44.07 -13.23
CA SER A 289 -4.96 42.83 -13.39
C SER A 289 -3.77 43.00 -14.32
N VAL A 290 -3.97 43.66 -15.47
CA VAL A 290 -2.89 43.97 -16.42
C VAL A 290 -1.86 44.90 -15.79
N GLU A 291 -2.30 45.99 -15.14
CA GLU A 291 -1.40 46.93 -14.45
C GLU A 291 -0.56 46.23 -13.37
N LYS A 292 -1.17 45.38 -12.54
CA LYS A 292 -0.46 44.64 -11.49
C LYS A 292 0.53 43.61 -12.05
N ARG A 293 0.27 43.07 -13.24
CA ARG A 293 1.10 42.02 -13.83
C ARG A 293 2.21 42.54 -14.73
N PHE A 294 1.93 43.60 -15.48
CA PHE A 294 2.78 44.10 -16.55
C PHE A 294 3.17 45.58 -16.37
N GLY A 295 2.68 46.25 -15.33
CA GLY A 295 2.90 47.68 -15.11
C GLY A 295 2.19 48.51 -16.19
N ASP A 296 2.89 49.52 -16.72
CA ASP A 296 2.36 50.40 -17.78
C ASP A 296 2.39 49.77 -19.19
N LYS A 297 2.59 48.45 -19.29
CA LYS A 297 2.69 47.74 -20.57
C LYS A 297 1.56 46.74 -20.72
N LEU A 298 1.17 46.51 -21.97
CA LEU A 298 0.30 45.39 -22.31
C LEU A 298 1.10 44.07 -22.35
N PRO A 299 0.46 42.92 -22.15
CA PRO A 299 1.09 41.62 -22.36
C PRO A 299 1.73 41.52 -23.75
N ASP A 300 2.95 40.98 -23.85
CA ASP A 300 3.61 40.77 -25.17
C ASP A 300 2.89 39.69 -26.00
N THR A 301 2.32 38.70 -25.33
CA THR A 301 1.50 37.63 -25.92
C THR A 301 0.08 37.73 -25.36
N ALA A 302 -0.91 37.51 -26.22
CA ALA A 302 -2.31 37.58 -25.81
C ALA A 302 -2.61 36.58 -24.68
N VAL A 303 -3.17 37.09 -23.58
CA VAL A 303 -3.54 36.27 -22.42
C VAL A 303 -4.99 35.82 -22.57
N GLN A 304 -5.25 34.52 -22.45
CA GLN A 304 -6.63 34.03 -22.52
C GLN A 304 -7.43 34.46 -21.29
N TRP A 305 -8.55 35.15 -21.50
CA TRP A 305 -9.47 35.58 -20.45
C TRP A 305 -10.69 34.66 -20.41
N LEU A 306 -10.64 33.66 -19.55
CA LEU A 306 -11.65 32.61 -19.43
C LEU A 306 -12.78 33.01 -18.46
N THR A 307 -14.01 33.05 -18.95
CA THR A 307 -15.19 33.36 -18.13
C THR A 307 -16.34 32.41 -18.41
N ASP A 308 -17.34 32.45 -17.53
CA ASP A 308 -18.66 31.90 -17.85
C ASP A 308 -19.39 32.76 -18.90
N ASN A 309 -20.65 32.41 -19.18
CA ASN A 309 -21.50 33.14 -20.13
C ASN A 309 -22.31 34.27 -19.46
N GLY A 310 -21.83 34.83 -18.34
CA GLY A 310 -22.47 35.97 -17.68
C GLY A 310 -22.63 37.17 -18.61
N SER A 311 -23.73 37.91 -18.46
CA SER A 311 -24.04 39.07 -19.31
C SER A 311 -22.95 40.14 -19.26
N ALA A 312 -22.36 40.39 -18.09
CA ALA A 312 -21.28 41.36 -17.91
C ALA A 312 -20.02 41.01 -18.73
N TYR A 313 -19.72 39.71 -18.89
CA TYR A 313 -18.57 39.20 -19.64
C TYR A 313 -18.84 39.08 -21.14
N THR A 314 -20.10 38.81 -21.52
CA THR A 314 -20.49 38.60 -22.93
C THR A 314 -20.86 39.88 -23.67
N ALA A 315 -21.05 40.99 -22.93
CA ALA A 315 -21.30 42.32 -23.47
C ALA A 315 -20.24 42.73 -24.50
N HIS A 316 -20.69 43.39 -25.58
CA HIS A 316 -19.84 43.81 -26.69
C HIS A 316 -18.70 44.72 -26.21
N GLU A 317 -19.02 45.73 -25.40
CA GLU A 317 -18.03 46.69 -24.88
C GLU A 317 -16.98 46.02 -24.01
N THR A 318 -17.36 45.08 -23.12
CA THR A 318 -16.40 44.32 -22.30
C THR A 318 -15.45 43.48 -23.16
N ARG A 319 -15.98 42.80 -24.18
CA ARG A 319 -15.15 41.99 -25.09
C ARG A 319 -14.22 42.84 -25.96
N ARG A 320 -14.66 44.04 -26.35
CA ARG A 320 -13.83 45.01 -27.05
C ARG A 320 -12.69 45.49 -26.14
N PHE A 321 -13.03 45.93 -24.93
CA PHE A 321 -12.08 46.41 -23.94
C PHE A 321 -11.02 45.35 -23.59
N ALA A 322 -11.43 44.10 -23.38
CA ALA A 322 -10.50 43.00 -23.17
C ALA A 322 -9.46 42.87 -24.30
N ARG A 323 -9.88 42.97 -25.57
CA ARG A 323 -8.95 42.92 -26.71
C ARG A 323 -8.01 44.13 -26.77
N GLU A 324 -8.48 45.31 -26.36
CA GLU A 324 -7.63 46.52 -26.24
C GLU A 324 -6.52 46.33 -25.20
N LEU A 325 -6.76 45.51 -24.16
CA LEU A 325 -5.77 45.11 -23.16
C LEU A 325 -4.92 43.88 -23.54
N ASN A 326 -5.00 43.43 -24.79
CA ASN A 326 -4.40 42.18 -25.27
C ASN A 326 -4.83 40.93 -24.47
N LEU A 327 -6.07 40.93 -23.99
CA LEU A 327 -6.74 39.78 -23.39
C LEU A 327 -7.67 39.14 -24.43
N GLU A 328 -7.54 37.83 -24.65
CA GLU A 328 -8.37 37.07 -25.60
C GLU A 328 -9.63 36.52 -24.89
N PRO A 329 -10.85 37.06 -25.15
CA PRO A 329 -12.05 36.61 -24.45
C PRO A 329 -12.42 35.18 -24.83
N CYS A 330 -12.38 34.28 -23.85
CA CYS A 330 -12.71 32.87 -23.99
C CYS A 330 -13.90 32.53 -23.11
N THR A 331 -15.02 32.08 -23.68
CA THR A 331 -16.19 31.67 -22.88
C THR A 331 -16.28 30.16 -22.75
N THR A 332 -16.66 29.67 -21.58
CA THR A 332 -16.98 28.25 -21.39
C THR A 332 -18.11 27.79 -22.31
N ALA A 333 -18.05 26.54 -22.77
CA ALA A 333 -19.17 25.94 -23.49
C ALA A 333 -20.45 25.99 -22.64
N VAL A 334 -21.58 26.33 -23.28
CA VAL A 334 -22.89 26.38 -22.62
C VAL A 334 -23.16 25.04 -21.93
N SER A 335 -23.53 25.08 -20.64
CA SER A 335 -23.82 23.90 -19.80
C SER A 335 -22.60 23.07 -19.35
N SER A 336 -21.40 23.66 -19.28
CA SER A 336 -20.23 23.03 -18.63
C SER A 336 -19.63 23.90 -17.51
N PRO A 337 -20.24 23.92 -16.30
CA PRO A 337 -19.70 24.64 -15.13
C PRO A 337 -18.24 24.26 -14.84
N GLN A 338 -17.91 22.98 -15.07
CA GLN A 338 -16.57 22.42 -14.89
C GLN A 338 -15.49 23.06 -15.79
N SER A 339 -15.87 23.82 -16.81
CA SER A 339 -14.94 24.52 -17.70
C SER A 339 -14.31 25.78 -17.07
N ASN A 340 -14.86 26.31 -15.96
CA ASN A 340 -14.24 27.34 -15.12
C ASN A 340 -13.95 26.83 -13.70
N GLY A 341 -13.66 25.53 -13.55
CA GLY A 341 -13.49 24.87 -12.25
C GLY A 341 -12.37 25.45 -11.36
N MET A 342 -11.44 26.24 -11.91
CA MET A 342 -10.45 26.97 -11.10
C MET A 342 -11.07 28.14 -10.36
N ALA A 343 -11.85 28.97 -11.05
CA ALA A 343 -12.58 30.07 -10.44
C ALA A 343 -13.59 29.54 -9.43
N GLU A 344 -14.36 28.50 -9.77
CA GLU A 344 -15.30 27.85 -8.83
C GLU A 344 -14.60 27.37 -7.56
N ARG A 345 -13.41 26.78 -7.72
CA ARG A 345 -12.61 26.30 -6.57
C ARG A 345 -12.09 27.45 -5.73
N PHE A 346 -11.68 28.55 -6.35
CA PHE A 346 -11.26 29.77 -5.67
C PHE A 346 -12.42 30.37 -4.87
N VAL A 347 -13.59 30.56 -5.48
CA VAL A 347 -14.81 31.05 -4.80
C VAL A 347 -15.12 30.19 -3.57
N LYS A 348 -15.04 28.86 -3.72
CA LYS A 348 -15.25 27.93 -2.61
C LYS A 348 -14.24 28.16 -1.49
N THR A 349 -12.95 28.28 -1.81
CA THR A 349 -11.91 28.59 -0.83
C THR A 349 -12.14 29.92 -0.14
N MET A 350 -12.47 30.98 -0.87
CA MET A 350 -12.78 32.30 -0.28
C MET A 350 -13.96 32.23 0.68
N LYS A 351 -15.04 31.55 0.29
CA LYS A 351 -16.25 31.42 1.12
C LYS A 351 -16.02 30.56 2.37
N GLU A 352 -15.46 29.37 2.20
CA GLU A 352 -15.32 28.40 3.29
C GLU A 352 -14.17 28.72 4.24
N ASP A 353 -13.05 29.24 3.73
CA ASP A 353 -11.85 29.43 4.55
C ASP A 353 -11.72 30.86 5.12
N TYR A 354 -12.25 31.87 4.43
CA TYR A 354 -12.05 33.28 4.81
C TYR A 354 -13.35 33.96 5.24
N ILE A 355 -14.32 34.06 4.33
CA ILE A 355 -15.56 34.83 4.55
C ILE A 355 -16.41 34.24 5.70
N ALA A 356 -16.38 32.93 5.87
CA ALA A 356 -17.06 32.25 6.96
C ALA A 356 -16.58 32.71 8.35
N PHE A 357 -15.30 33.04 8.50
CA PHE A 357 -14.67 33.34 9.79
C PHE A 357 -14.33 34.81 10.00
N MET A 358 -14.27 35.62 8.92
CA MET A 358 -13.96 37.04 9.06
C MET A 358 -15.16 37.86 9.63
N PRO A 359 -14.89 38.85 10.50
CA PRO A 359 -15.90 39.82 10.92
C PRO A 359 -16.42 40.63 9.71
N LYS A 360 -17.73 40.86 9.66
CA LYS A 360 -18.39 41.58 8.55
C LYS A 360 -19.63 42.37 9.03
N PRO A 361 -19.50 43.24 10.05
CA PRO A 361 -20.62 43.99 10.60
C PRO A 361 -21.27 44.92 9.57
N ASP A 362 -20.46 45.52 8.70
CA ASP A 362 -20.85 46.49 7.68
C ASP A 362 -19.97 46.35 6.43
N VAL A 363 -20.39 46.98 5.33
CA VAL A 363 -19.68 46.94 4.03
C VAL A 363 -18.23 47.40 4.13
N ARG A 364 -17.94 48.48 4.87
CA ARG A 364 -16.58 49.04 4.97
C ARG A 364 -15.66 48.04 5.67
N THR A 365 -16.08 47.49 6.80
CA THR A 365 -15.32 46.49 7.54
C THR A 365 -15.13 45.21 6.72
N ALA A 366 -16.19 44.76 6.03
CA ALA A 366 -16.13 43.59 5.16
C ALA A 366 -15.13 43.77 3.99
N LEU A 367 -15.08 44.94 3.36
CA LEU A 367 -14.10 45.25 2.30
C LEU A 367 -12.66 45.23 2.81
N GLN A 368 -12.40 45.79 3.99
CA GLN A 368 -11.07 45.79 4.61
C GLN A 368 -10.60 44.36 4.92
N ASN A 369 -11.47 43.54 5.51
CA ASN A 369 -11.16 42.16 5.83
C ASN A 369 -11.04 41.29 4.57
N LEU A 370 -11.82 41.59 3.53
CA LEU A 370 -11.68 40.93 2.23
C LEU A 370 -10.32 41.24 1.60
N ALA A 371 -9.85 42.49 1.66
CA ALA A 371 -8.52 42.85 1.18
C ALA A 371 -7.39 42.09 1.91
N ALA A 372 -7.52 41.95 3.24
CA ALA A 372 -6.62 41.13 4.03
C ALA A 372 -6.70 39.65 3.63
N ALA A 373 -7.89 39.13 3.34
CA ALA A 373 -8.09 37.75 2.89
C ALA A 373 -7.44 37.47 1.52
N PHE A 374 -7.59 38.36 0.53
CA PHE A 374 -6.90 38.22 -0.77
C PHE A 374 -5.38 38.27 -0.61
N THR A 375 -4.87 39.16 0.25
CA THR A 375 -3.44 39.24 0.55
C THR A 375 -2.94 37.94 1.20
N HIS A 376 -3.64 37.45 2.23
CA HIS A 376 -3.30 36.19 2.88
C HIS A 376 -3.39 35.01 1.90
N TYR A 377 -4.39 35.00 1.01
CA TYR A 377 -4.53 33.97 -0.01
C TYR A 377 -3.28 33.89 -0.90
N ASN A 378 -2.87 35.03 -1.46
CA ASN A 378 -1.72 35.11 -2.37
C ASN A 378 -0.38 34.86 -1.67
N GLU A 379 -0.22 35.28 -0.41
CA GLU A 379 1.05 35.19 0.31
C GLU A 379 1.22 33.86 1.06
N ASN A 380 0.12 33.27 1.58
CA ASN A 380 0.20 32.18 2.55
C ASN A 380 -0.61 30.94 2.19
N HIS A 381 -1.72 31.03 1.44
CA HIS A 381 -2.60 29.86 1.25
C HIS A 381 -1.89 28.71 0.51
N PRO A 382 -1.75 27.52 1.12
CA PRO A 382 -0.96 26.45 0.54
C PRO A 382 -1.77 25.66 -0.49
N HIS A 383 -1.28 25.60 -1.73
CA HIS A 383 -1.94 24.84 -2.81
C HIS A 383 -1.27 23.50 -3.06
N SER A 384 -2.01 22.40 -2.94
CA SER A 384 -1.47 21.05 -3.23
C SER A 384 -0.95 20.91 -4.66
N ALA A 385 -1.59 21.57 -5.62
CA ALA A 385 -1.16 21.61 -7.03
C ALA A 385 0.18 22.33 -7.24
N LEU A 386 0.54 23.24 -6.32
CA LEU A 386 1.79 24.02 -6.34
C LEU A 386 2.83 23.44 -5.36
N GLY A 387 2.69 22.18 -4.95
CA GLY A 387 3.58 21.57 -3.96
C GLY A 387 3.45 22.15 -2.54
N TYR A 388 2.29 22.73 -2.22
CA TYR A 388 1.97 23.45 -0.99
C TYR A 388 2.67 24.80 -0.81
N LEU A 389 3.14 25.39 -1.90
CA LEU A 389 3.52 26.80 -1.93
C LEU A 389 2.27 27.68 -2.03
N SER A 390 2.39 28.92 -1.55
CA SER A 390 1.41 29.96 -1.86
C SER A 390 1.55 30.45 -3.31
N PRO A 391 0.54 31.13 -3.87
CA PRO A 391 0.60 31.63 -5.23
C PRO A 391 1.85 32.50 -5.51
N ARG A 392 2.14 33.47 -4.63
CA ARG A 392 3.29 34.36 -4.80
C ARG A 392 4.62 33.66 -4.58
N GLU A 393 4.71 32.73 -3.63
CA GLU A 393 5.91 31.91 -3.46
C GLU A 393 6.20 31.06 -4.70
N TYR A 394 5.18 30.44 -5.28
CA TYR A 394 5.32 29.64 -6.49
C TYR A 394 5.79 30.49 -7.66
N ARG A 395 5.20 31.68 -7.85
CA ARG A 395 5.59 32.62 -8.90
C ARG A 395 7.03 33.12 -8.73
N GLN A 396 7.42 33.54 -7.52
CA GLN A 396 8.80 33.94 -7.21
C GLN A 396 9.79 32.80 -7.46
N GLN A 397 9.45 31.58 -7.05
CA GLN A 397 10.30 30.41 -7.29
C GLN A 397 10.50 30.16 -8.79
N ARG A 398 9.44 30.25 -9.60
CA ARG A 398 9.55 30.08 -11.05
C ARG A 398 10.36 31.18 -11.71
N ALA A 399 10.17 32.42 -11.30
CA ALA A 399 10.94 33.56 -11.81
C ALA A 399 12.44 33.45 -11.48
N SER A 400 12.82 32.74 -10.40
CA SER A 400 14.23 32.47 -10.09
C SER A 400 14.86 31.30 -10.86
N LEU A 401 14.05 30.50 -11.54
CA LEU A 401 14.49 29.34 -12.33
C LEU A 401 14.66 29.66 -13.83
N THR A 402 14.01 30.72 -14.29
CA THR A 402 14.16 31.34 -15.62
C THR A 402 15.16 32.48 -15.56
#